data_AF-A0A183CX55-F1
#
_entry.id   AF-A0A183CX55-F1
#
_cell.length_a   1.000
_cell.length_b   1.000
_cell.length_c   1.000
_cell.angle_alpha   90.00
_cell.angle_beta   90.00
_cell.angle_gamma   90.00
#
_symmetry.space_group_name_H-M   'P 1'
#
loop_
_entity.id
_entity.type
_entity.pdbx_description
1 polymer ?
#
loop_
_entity_poly.entity_id
_entity_poly.type
_entity_poly.pdbx_seq_one_letter_code
_entity_poly.pdbx_strand_id
1 'polypeptide(L)'
;MQCVWSIKAPEGQVVKIKITDMDLEYNVECKHDFLKLFEGGGTDASLVHIYCNNPQEEPIQDRFREVKSRGRYITLYFYTDRSIERRGFRLEYSFAGQEDGQFINNLPFCCFIRTIKANYTVH
;
A
#
# COMPACT_ATOMS: atom_id res chain seq x y z
N MET A 1 5.21 -15.54 -6.49
CA MET A 1 4.43 -15.54 -5.23
C MET A 1 3.40 -14.43 -5.29
N GLN A 2 2.21 -14.64 -4.75
CA GLN A 2 1.11 -13.67 -4.75
C GLN A 2 0.55 -13.51 -3.34
N CYS A 3 0.43 -12.27 -2.87
CA CYS A 3 -0.16 -11.95 -1.58
C CYS A 3 -1.23 -10.86 -1.77
N VAL A 4 -2.39 -11.06 -1.14
CA VAL A 4 -3.49 -10.10 -1.17
C VAL A 4 -3.90 -9.77 0.26
N TRP A 5 -3.95 -8.48 0.58
CA TRP A 5 -4.46 -7.99 1.87
C TRP A 5 -5.60 -7.02 1.62
N SER A 6 -6.76 -7.31 2.18
CA SER A 6 -7.91 -6.42 2.12
C SER A 6 -8.10 -5.75 3.47
N ILE A 7 -7.98 -4.43 3.50
CA ILE A 7 -8.03 -3.62 4.73
C ILE A 7 -9.40 -2.93 4.78
N LYS A 8 -10.13 -3.17 5.88
CA LYS A 8 -11.44 -2.57 6.15
C LYS A 8 -11.35 -1.61 7.33
N ALA A 9 -11.61 -0.33 7.08
CA ALA A 9 -11.77 0.70 8.11
C ALA A 9 -13.15 0.57 8.83
N PRO A 10 -13.26 1.11 10.06
CA PRO A 10 -14.53 1.35 10.71
C PRO A 10 -15.48 2.20 9.85
N GLU A 11 -16.76 2.22 10.22
CA GLU A 11 -17.74 3.07 9.53
C GLU A 11 -17.43 4.56 9.75
N GLY A 12 -17.68 5.37 8.72
CA GLY A 12 -17.32 6.79 8.71
C GLY A 12 -15.82 7.06 8.61
N GLN A 13 -14.98 6.05 8.34
CA GLN A 13 -13.53 6.20 8.24
C GLN A 13 -12.99 5.67 6.90
N VAL A 14 -11.83 6.19 6.53
CA VAL A 14 -11.05 5.78 5.37
C VAL A 14 -9.71 5.21 5.80
N VAL A 15 -9.07 4.45 4.91
CA VAL A 15 -7.75 3.87 5.11
C VAL A 15 -6.68 4.87 4.62
N LYS A 16 -5.66 5.07 5.45
CA LYS A 16 -4.41 5.74 5.06
C LYS A 16 -3.31 4.70 5.00
N ILE A 17 -2.59 4.65 3.89
CA ILE A 17 -1.41 3.82 3.66
C ILE A 17 -0.20 4.72 3.58
N LYS A 18 0.90 4.32 4.23
CA LYS A 18 2.20 4.96 4.14
C LYS A 18 3.27 3.93 3.81
N ILE A 19 3.98 4.09 2.71
CA ILE A 19 5.14 3.26 2.42
C ILE A 19 6.33 3.78 3.24
N THR A 20 6.91 2.89 4.03
CA THR A 20 8.03 3.22 4.94
C THR A 20 9.37 2.74 4.42
N ASP A 21 9.38 1.64 3.65
CA ASP A 21 10.56 1.08 3.00
C ASP A 21 10.09 0.27 1.78
N MET A 22 10.83 0.33 0.69
CA MET A 22 10.55 -0.45 -0.51
C MET A 22 11.83 -0.67 -1.30
N ASP A 23 12.01 -1.90 -1.72
CA ASP A 23 13.10 -2.36 -2.55
C ASP A 23 12.60 -3.61 -3.28
N LEU A 24 12.15 -3.41 -4.52
CA LEU A 24 11.60 -4.43 -5.41
C LEU A 24 12.47 -4.54 -6.66
N GLU A 25 12.35 -5.63 -7.41
CA GLU A 25 13.00 -5.72 -8.71
C GLU A 25 12.49 -4.61 -9.66
N TYR A 26 13.41 -3.87 -10.27
CA TYR A 26 13.06 -2.90 -11.30
C TYR A 26 12.81 -3.60 -12.63
N ASN A 27 11.67 -3.28 -13.22
CA ASN A 27 11.36 -3.58 -14.60
C ASN A 27 10.63 -2.36 -15.20
N VAL A 28 10.98 -1.96 -16.42
CA VAL A 28 10.42 -0.76 -17.09
C VAL A 28 8.88 -0.81 -17.19
N GLU A 29 8.31 -2.00 -17.29
CA GLU A 29 6.86 -2.21 -17.40
C GLU A 29 6.21 -2.62 -16.06
N CYS A 30 7.01 -2.72 -14.98
CA CYS A 30 6.59 -3.15 -13.64
C CYS A 30 5.84 -4.50 -13.64
N LYS A 31 6.39 -5.47 -14.38
CA LYS A 31 5.80 -6.81 -14.54
C LYS A 31 6.39 -7.90 -13.65
N HIS A 32 7.62 -7.72 -13.15
CA HIS A 32 8.33 -8.75 -12.36
C HIS A 32 7.89 -8.68 -10.89
N ASP A 33 8.26 -7.61 -10.21
CA ASP A 33 7.83 -7.31 -8.85
C ASP A 33 6.98 -6.05 -8.79
N PHE A 34 5.82 -6.13 -8.14
CA PHE A 34 4.99 -4.95 -7.92
C PHE A 34 4.09 -5.07 -6.69
N LEU A 35 3.70 -3.91 -6.15
CA LEU A 35 2.61 -3.75 -5.20
C LEU A 35 1.53 -2.85 -5.81
N LYS A 36 0.32 -3.37 -6.01
CA LYS A 36 -0.85 -2.61 -6.47
C LYS A 36 -1.79 -2.29 -5.33
N LEU A 37 -2.36 -1.10 -5.36
CA LEU A 37 -3.42 -0.64 -4.45
C LEU A 37 -4.72 -0.48 -5.24
N PHE A 38 -5.83 -1.00 -4.72
CA PHE A 38 -7.16 -0.91 -5.32
C PHE A 38 -8.18 -0.29 -4.35
N GLU A 39 -9.07 0.58 -4.85
CA GLU A 39 -10.20 1.17 -4.10
C GLU A 39 -11.31 0.14 -3.90
N GLY A 40 -11.22 -0.68 -2.86
CA GLY A 40 -12.27 -1.66 -2.57
C GLY A 40 -11.77 -2.89 -1.82
N GLY A 41 -12.67 -3.86 -1.68
CA GLY A 41 -12.40 -5.13 -1.00
C GLY A 41 -11.73 -6.19 -1.87
N GLY A 42 -11.44 -5.89 -3.14
CA GLY A 42 -10.87 -6.85 -4.09
C GLY A 42 -9.96 -6.19 -5.12
N THR A 43 -9.33 -7.03 -5.94
CA THR A 43 -8.42 -6.63 -7.05
C THR A 43 -9.16 -6.35 -8.37
N ASP A 44 -10.47 -6.58 -8.39
CA ASP A 44 -11.40 -6.21 -9.46
C ASP A 44 -11.83 -4.74 -9.38
N ALA A 45 -11.52 -4.07 -8.27
CA ALA A 45 -11.85 -2.67 -8.04
C ALA A 45 -10.91 -1.69 -8.77
N SER A 46 -11.19 -0.39 -8.67
CA SER A 46 -10.41 0.65 -9.35
C SER A 46 -8.97 0.71 -8.84
N LEU A 47 -8.00 0.63 -9.74
CA LEU A 47 -6.58 0.77 -9.42
C LEU A 47 -6.26 2.19 -8.94
N VAL A 48 -5.62 2.30 -7.77
CA VAL A 48 -5.15 3.55 -7.18
C VAL A 48 -3.73 3.84 -7.62
N HIS A 49 -2.84 2.87 -7.44
CA HIS A 49 -1.42 3.03 -7.71
C HIS A 49 -0.74 1.68 -7.94
N ILE A 50 0.36 1.71 -8.68
CA ILE A 50 1.29 0.59 -8.84
C ILE A 50 2.65 1.06 -8.33
N TYR A 51 3.15 0.39 -7.32
CA TYR A 51 4.52 0.55 -6.86
C TYR A 51 5.41 -0.53 -7.46
N CYS A 52 6.52 -0.09 -8.00
CA CYS A 52 7.67 -0.86 -8.46
C CYS A 52 8.90 0.02 -8.22
N ASN A 53 10.06 -0.59 -8.03
CA ASN A 53 11.28 0.17 -7.83
C ASN A 53 11.69 0.79 -9.18
N ASN A 54 11.92 2.11 -9.27
CA ASN A 54 12.49 2.74 -10.46
C ASN A 54 13.78 3.45 -10.05
N PRO A 55 14.97 2.99 -10.48
CA PRO A 55 16.24 3.57 -10.04
C PRO A 55 16.46 5.02 -10.50
N GLN A 56 15.66 5.54 -11.43
CA GLN A 56 15.72 6.93 -11.90
C GLN A 56 14.80 7.86 -11.10
N GLU A 57 13.83 7.29 -10.37
CA GLU A 57 13.00 8.01 -9.43
C GLU A 57 13.62 7.76 -8.05
N GLU A 58 14.21 8.81 -7.44
CA GLU A 58 14.56 8.88 -6.02
C GLU A 58 13.55 8.12 -5.14
N PRO A 59 13.94 7.57 -3.95
CA PRO A 59 13.08 6.67 -3.17
C PRO A 59 11.64 7.17 -3.11
N ILE A 60 10.67 6.31 -3.49
CA ILE A 60 9.23 6.60 -3.69
C ILE A 60 8.91 8.10 -3.53
N GLN A 61 8.73 8.81 -4.64
CA GLN A 61 8.40 10.23 -4.65
C GLN A 61 7.43 10.60 -3.52
N ASP A 62 7.69 11.67 -2.77
CA ASP A 62 6.94 12.01 -1.55
C ASP A 62 5.41 11.99 -1.72
N ARG A 63 4.91 12.33 -2.91
CA ARG A 63 3.49 12.32 -3.27
C ARG A 63 2.85 10.91 -3.31
N PHE A 64 3.64 9.87 -3.52
CA PHE A 64 3.18 8.48 -3.58
C PHE A 64 3.57 7.70 -2.33
N ARG A 65 4.32 8.32 -1.41
CA ARG A 65 4.66 7.73 -0.13
C ARG A 65 3.43 7.54 0.76
N GLU A 66 2.41 8.37 0.60
CA GLU A 66 1.15 8.28 1.34
C GLU A 66 -0.06 8.24 0.39
N VAL A 67 -0.98 7.30 0.63
CA VAL A 67 -2.21 7.13 -0.14
C VAL A 67 -3.39 7.08 0.81
N LYS A 68 -4.46 7.82 0.49
CA LYS A 68 -5.73 7.80 1.21
C LYS A 68 -6.80 7.16 0.34
N SER A 69 -7.50 6.17 0.87
CA SER A 69 -8.64 5.56 0.17
C SER A 69 -9.83 6.53 0.12
N ARG A 70 -10.71 6.32 -0.86
CA ARG A 70 -11.96 7.07 -1.00
C ARG A 70 -13.07 6.51 -0.11
N GLY A 71 -13.06 5.19 0.07
CA GLY A 71 -14.01 4.48 0.92
C GLY A 71 -13.33 3.82 2.11
N ARG A 72 -14.10 2.99 2.82
CA ARG A 72 -13.62 2.22 3.97
C ARG A 72 -12.77 1.00 3.62
N TYR A 73 -12.51 0.74 2.34
CA TYR A 73 -11.78 -0.44 1.88
C TYR A 73 -10.62 -0.06 0.98
N ILE A 74 -9.49 -0.74 1.17
CA ILE A 74 -8.39 -0.74 0.20
C ILE A 74 -7.81 -2.15 0.13
N THR A 75 -7.47 -2.58 -1.08
CA THR A 75 -6.84 -3.89 -1.31
C THR A 75 -5.43 -3.73 -1.81
N LEU A 76 -4.50 -4.42 -1.16
CA LEU A 76 -3.09 -4.49 -1.50
C LEU A 76 -2.84 -5.81 -2.22
N TYR A 77 -2.20 -5.76 -3.38
CA TYR A 77 -1.81 -6.93 -4.15
C TYR A 77 -0.34 -6.90 -4.47
N PHE A 78 0.42 -7.80 -3.85
CA PHE A 78 1.83 -7.99 -4.11
C PHE A 78 2.06 -9.20 -5.01
N TYR A 79 2.88 -9.03 -6.05
CA TYR A 79 3.32 -10.07 -6.96
C TYR A 79 4.85 -10.03 -7.07
N THR A 80 5.45 -11.21 -7.18
CA THR A 80 6.87 -11.42 -7.51
C THR A 80 7.03 -12.71 -8.31
N ASP A 81 7.92 -12.73 -9.31
CA ASP A 81 8.20 -13.91 -10.13
C ASP A 81 9.32 -14.84 -9.58
N ARG A 82 9.99 -14.42 -8.50
CA ARG A 82 11.12 -15.12 -7.84
C ARG A 82 12.42 -15.19 -8.66
N SER A 83 12.62 -14.31 -9.66
CA SER A 83 13.84 -14.31 -10.47
C SER A 83 14.98 -13.48 -9.85
N ILE A 84 14.70 -12.26 -9.39
CA ILE A 84 15.67 -11.37 -8.72
C ILE A 84 15.12 -10.94 -7.36
N GLU A 85 15.78 -11.34 -6.29
CA GLU A 85 15.38 -10.97 -4.93
C GLU A 85 15.79 -9.55 -4.55
N ARG A 86 14.90 -8.90 -3.80
CA ARG A 86 15.15 -7.63 -3.11
C ARG A 86 14.55 -7.66 -1.70
N ARG A 87 14.78 -6.61 -0.91
CA ARG A 87 14.34 -6.60 0.51
C ARG A 87 12.82 -6.63 0.67
N GLY A 88 12.06 -6.31 -0.38
CA GLY A 88 10.61 -6.31 -0.40
C GLY A 88 10.04 -4.95 -0.03
N PHE A 89 8.95 -4.93 0.74
CA PHE A 89 8.35 -3.67 1.17
C PHE A 89 7.89 -3.69 2.61
N ARG A 90 7.76 -2.49 3.19
CA ARG A 90 7.12 -2.23 4.46
C ARG A 90 6.20 -1.03 4.33
N LEU A 91 4.94 -1.23 4.70
CA LEU A 91 3.98 -0.16 4.78
C LEU A 91 3.29 -0.15 6.13
N GLU A 92 2.83 1.03 6.49
CA GLU A 92 2.02 1.31 7.64
C GLU A 92 0.62 1.70 7.19
N TYR A 93 -0.39 1.30 7.94
CA TYR A 93 -1.74 1.78 7.73
C TYR A 93 -2.41 2.25 9.01
N SER A 94 -3.26 3.24 8.84
CA SER A 94 -4.11 3.81 9.89
C SER A 94 -5.47 4.17 9.32
N PHE A 95 -6.40 4.56 10.19
CA PHE A 95 -7.73 5.00 9.80
C PHE A 95 -7.91 6.47 10.18
N ALA A 96 -8.70 7.18 9.37
CA ALA A 96 -9.05 8.57 9.64
C ALA A 96 -10.54 8.80 9.45
N GLY A 97 -11.14 9.56 10.36
CA GLY A 97 -12.52 10.04 10.24
C GLY A 97 -12.74 10.84 8.96
N GLN A 98 -13.92 10.69 8.39
CA GLN A 98 -14.43 11.48 7.28
C GLN A 98 -15.63 12.29 7.79
N GLU A 99 -15.38 13.46 8.37
CA GLU A 99 -16.42 14.45 8.66
C GLU A 99 -16.22 15.67 7.74
N ASP A 100 -17.25 16.02 6.96
CA ASP A 100 -17.41 17.25 6.16
C ASP A 100 -16.12 17.91 5.65
N GLY A 101 -15.30 17.16 4.91
CA GLY A 101 -14.10 17.68 4.25
C GLY A 101 -12.98 18.16 5.17
N GLN A 102 -13.05 17.94 6.48
CA GLN A 102 -12.00 18.31 7.44
C GLN A 102 -11.50 17.12 8.27
N PHE A 103 -10.20 17.14 8.54
CA PHE A 103 -9.52 16.06 9.27
C PHE A 103 -9.71 16.23 10.78
N ILE A 104 -10.55 15.40 11.39
CA ILE A 104 -10.55 15.24 12.85
C ILE A 104 -9.47 14.24 13.27
N ASN A 105 -8.31 14.74 13.69
CA ASN A 105 -7.26 13.93 14.32
C ASN A 105 -7.56 13.61 15.81
N ASN A 106 -8.74 14.00 16.31
CA ASN A 106 -9.08 13.99 17.74
C ASN A 106 -10.02 12.86 18.18
N LEU A 107 -10.16 11.78 17.41
CA LEU A 107 -10.83 10.60 17.94
C LEU A 107 -9.91 9.96 19.01
N PRO A 108 -10.40 9.69 20.23
CA PRO A 108 -9.61 9.16 21.35
C PRO A 108 -9.15 7.70 21.14
N PHE A 109 -9.35 7.17 19.94
CA PHE A 109 -8.95 5.86 19.47
C PHE A 109 -8.03 5.98 18.25
N CYS A 110 -6.98 6.81 18.31
CA CYS A 110 -5.86 6.79 17.36
C CYS A 110 -5.06 5.47 17.54
N CYS A 111 -5.72 4.32 17.36
CA CYS A 111 -5.67 3.51 16.14
C CYS A 111 -4.23 3.08 15.88
N PHE A 112 -3.89 1.91 16.42
CA PHE A 112 -2.62 1.22 16.21
C PHE A 112 -2.21 1.35 14.74
N ILE A 113 -1.11 2.04 14.47
CA ILE A 113 -0.43 1.96 13.19
C ILE A 113 -0.05 0.49 13.02
N ARG A 114 -0.58 -0.13 11.97
CA ARG A 114 -0.32 -1.54 11.68
C ARG A 114 0.62 -1.66 10.51
N THR A 115 1.56 -2.58 10.61
CA THR A 115 2.59 -2.78 9.60
C THR A 115 2.29 -4.01 8.76
N ILE A 116 2.41 -3.89 7.44
CA ILE A 116 2.48 -5.02 6.51
C ILE A 116 3.90 -5.05 5.96
N LYS A 117 4.52 -6.23 6.05
CA LYS A 117 5.86 -6.50 5.53
C LYS A 117 5.80 -7.72 4.63
N ALA A 118 6.40 -7.61 3.45
CA ALA A 118 6.65 -8.76 2.59
C ALA A 118 8.13 -8.81 2.26
N ASN A 119 8.76 -9.95 2.57
CA ASN A 119 10.11 -10.32 2.19
C ASN A 119 10.04 -11.69 1.49
N TYR A 120 10.94 -11.97 0.56
CA TYR A 120 11.03 -13.30 -0.06
C TYR A 120 12.47 -13.70 -0.33
N THR A 121 12.72 -15.01 -0.34
CA THR A 121 14.03 -15.63 -0.62
C THR A 121 13.81 -16.84 -1.53
N VAL A 122 14.70 -17.05 -2.50
CA VAL A 122 14.79 -18.22 -3.36
C VAL A 122 15.67 -19.24 -2.62
N HIS A 123 15.13 -20.44 -2.41
CA HIS A 123 15.87 -21.58 -1.89
C HIS A 123 16.49 -22.38 -3.04
#